data_AF-A0A1C4IUQ1-F1
#
_entry.id   AF-A0A1C4IUQ1-F1
#
_cell.length_a   1.000
_cell.length_b   1.000
_cell.length_c   1.000
_cell.angle_alpha   90.00
_cell.angle_beta   90.00
_cell.angle_gamma   90.00
#
_symmetry.space_group_name_H-M   'P 1'
#
loop_
_entity.id
_entity.type
_entity.pdbx_description
1 polymer ?
#
loop_
_entity_poly.entity_id
_entity_poly.type
_entity_poly.pdbx_seq_one_letter_code
_entity_poly.pdbx_strand_id
1 'polypeptide(L)'
;ARPDGALPTPDIDLAAPGAGVVSGGPRGKGHYLGGGVAVATAYAAGAAAAVRATHPDDGAAAITRRLTATAYPADLPQLDAYAAVTTVLGGPAAPAAGAERAAEPVAVRDTSATERATGRATLFVLLGSAGVLSLLWAGFALTRARARGWRPAGAGPTEG
;
A
#
# COMPACT_ATOMS: atom_id res chain seq x y z
N ALA A 1 -0.59 7.38 -15.40
CA ALA A 1 -1.07 8.58 -14.70
C ALA A 1 -1.35 8.23 -13.24
N ARG A 2 -1.06 9.14 -12.30
CA ARG A 2 -1.31 8.94 -10.86
C ARG A 2 -2.83 8.78 -10.58
N PRO A 3 -3.28 7.83 -9.75
CA PRO A 3 -4.70 7.66 -9.43
C PRO A 3 -5.29 8.88 -8.71
N ASP A 4 -6.56 9.19 -9.00
CA ASP A 4 -7.31 10.22 -8.29
C ASP A 4 -7.42 9.87 -6.79
N GLY A 5 -7.01 10.80 -5.92
CA GLY A 5 -7.03 10.62 -4.46
C GLY A 5 -5.77 9.97 -3.87
N ALA A 6 -4.74 9.69 -4.66
CA ALA A 6 -3.42 9.33 -4.12
C ALA A 6 -2.87 10.49 -3.26
N LEU A 7 -2.30 10.16 -2.10
CA LEU A 7 -1.69 11.15 -1.22
C LEU A 7 -0.60 11.93 -1.99
N PRO A 8 -0.51 13.26 -1.83
CA PRO A 8 0.60 14.03 -2.39
C PRO A 8 1.92 13.54 -1.80
N THR A 9 2.90 13.27 -2.66
CA THR A 9 4.23 12.77 -2.29
C THR A 9 5.30 13.79 -2.73
N PRO A 10 5.31 15.02 -2.17
CA PRO A 10 6.22 16.08 -2.60
C PRO A 10 7.70 15.71 -2.38
N ASP A 11 7.98 14.81 -1.44
CA ASP A 11 9.34 14.41 -1.04
C ASP A 11 9.69 12.96 -1.43
N ILE A 12 9.08 12.42 -2.50
CA ILE A 12 9.41 11.06 -2.97
C ILE A 12 10.23 11.12 -4.25
N ASP A 13 11.45 10.58 -4.14
CA ASP A 13 12.42 10.53 -5.24
C ASP A 13 12.15 9.39 -6.23
N LEU A 14 11.47 8.32 -5.79
CA LEU A 14 11.34 7.08 -6.56
C LEU A 14 10.13 6.24 -6.14
N ALA A 15 9.43 5.68 -7.13
CA ALA A 15 8.38 4.68 -6.95
C ALA A 15 8.89 3.26 -7.21
N ALA A 16 8.35 2.27 -6.50
CA ALA A 16 8.65 0.86 -6.71
C ALA A 16 7.37 0.02 -6.62
N PRO A 17 7.35 -1.22 -7.17
CA PRO A 17 6.21 -2.13 -7.05
C PRO A 17 5.80 -2.37 -5.61
N GLY A 18 4.59 -1.95 -5.25
CA GLY A 18 4.05 -2.05 -3.90
C GLY A 18 2.61 -2.54 -3.83
N ALA A 19 2.03 -3.06 -4.91
CA ALA A 19 0.67 -3.59 -4.93
C ALA A 19 0.64 -4.98 -5.56
N GLY A 20 -0.18 -5.88 -5.01
CA GLY A 20 -0.34 -7.25 -5.53
C GLY A 20 0.95 -8.08 -5.49
N VAL A 21 1.88 -7.76 -4.59
CA VAL A 21 3.17 -8.44 -4.52
C VAL A 21 3.02 -9.75 -3.78
N VAL A 22 3.58 -10.81 -4.37
CA VAL A 22 3.61 -12.14 -3.78
C VAL A 22 4.98 -12.40 -3.16
N SER A 23 5.01 -12.78 -1.89
CA SER A 23 6.22 -13.11 -1.14
C SER A 23 6.04 -14.41 -0.35
N GLY A 24 7.10 -14.89 0.29
CA GLY A 24 7.02 -15.98 1.27
C GLY A 24 6.16 -15.57 2.46
N GLY A 25 5.22 -16.43 2.85
CA GLY A 25 4.44 -16.24 4.05
C GLY A 25 5.32 -16.29 5.31
N PRO A 26 4.92 -15.65 6.42
CA PRO A 26 5.73 -15.57 7.63
C PRO A 26 6.01 -16.94 8.28
N ARG A 27 5.22 -17.97 7.95
CA ARG A 27 5.39 -19.34 8.44
C ARG A 27 5.01 -20.38 7.38
N GLY A 28 5.71 -21.51 7.40
CA GLY A 28 5.37 -22.68 6.58
C GLY A 28 5.63 -22.48 5.08
N LYS A 29 4.78 -23.09 4.25
CA LYS A 29 4.85 -23.04 2.77
C LYS A 29 3.86 -22.05 2.15
N GLY A 30 3.26 -21.18 2.97
CA GLY A 30 2.27 -20.21 2.50
C GLY A 30 2.91 -19.06 1.72
N HIS A 31 2.08 -18.35 0.95
CA HIS A 31 2.46 -17.12 0.27
C HIS A 31 1.75 -15.93 0.90
N TYR A 32 2.46 -14.80 1.00
CA TYR A 32 1.91 -13.53 1.39
C TYR A 32 1.57 -12.74 0.13
N LEU A 33 0.30 -12.37 -0.05
CA LEU A 33 -0.10 -11.39 -1.04
C LEU A 33 -0.32 -10.07 -0.31
N GLY A 34 0.52 -9.09 -0.60
CA GLY A 34 0.57 -7.84 0.15
C GLY A 34 0.76 -6.62 -0.73
N GLY A 35 0.63 -5.48 -0.09
CA GLY A 35 0.89 -4.19 -0.71
C GLY A 35 1.15 -3.10 0.31
N GLY A 36 1.42 -1.90 -0.20
CA GLY A 36 1.77 -0.72 0.57
C GLY A 36 3.24 -0.34 0.47
N VAL A 37 3.56 0.79 1.11
CA VAL A 37 4.88 1.41 1.08
C VAL A 37 5.99 0.49 1.59
N ALA A 38 5.72 -0.34 2.61
CA ALA A 38 6.70 -1.27 3.15
C ALA A 38 7.19 -2.29 2.10
N VAL A 39 6.28 -2.74 1.23
CA VAL A 39 6.60 -3.69 0.15
C VAL A 39 7.41 -2.99 -0.95
N ALA A 40 7.01 -1.77 -1.33
CA ALA A 40 7.76 -0.95 -2.28
C ALA A 40 9.18 -0.65 -1.77
N THR A 41 9.32 -0.30 -0.48
CA THR A 41 10.62 -0.08 0.17
C THR A 41 11.48 -1.34 0.19
N ALA A 42 10.87 -2.51 0.47
CA ALA A 42 11.60 -3.78 0.44
C ALA A 42 12.12 -4.10 -0.98
N TYR A 43 11.32 -3.84 -2.02
CA TYR A 43 11.75 -4.00 -3.41
C TYR A 43 12.90 -3.04 -3.75
N ALA A 44 12.80 -1.77 -3.37
CA ALA A 44 13.88 -0.79 -3.58
C ALA A 44 15.17 -1.16 -2.83
N ALA A 45 15.06 -1.66 -1.60
CA ALA A 45 16.20 -2.15 -0.83
C ALA A 45 16.88 -3.36 -1.51
N GLY A 46 16.09 -4.27 -2.09
CA GLY A 46 16.62 -5.40 -2.88
C GLY A 46 17.37 -4.93 -4.13
N ALA A 47 16.84 -3.95 -4.85
CA ALA A 47 17.52 -3.35 -6.00
C ALA A 47 18.82 -2.65 -5.59
N ALA A 48 18.81 -1.88 -4.49
CA ALA A 48 20.01 -1.25 -3.94
C ALA A 48 21.09 -2.28 -3.56
N ALA A 49 20.68 -3.43 -2.97
CA ALA A 49 21.58 -4.52 -2.65
C ALA A 49 22.19 -5.15 -3.91
N ALA A 50 21.40 -5.35 -4.97
CA ALA A 50 21.91 -5.86 -6.25
C ALA A 50 22.91 -4.90 -6.90
N VAL A 51 22.63 -3.59 -6.88
CA VAL A 51 23.56 -2.55 -7.35
C VAL A 51 24.85 -2.55 -6.54
N ARG A 52 24.76 -2.65 -5.20
CA ARG A 52 25.95 -2.71 -4.34
C ARG A 52 26.77 -3.97 -4.58
N ALA A 53 26.14 -5.09 -4.92
CA ALA A 53 26.84 -6.33 -5.27
C ALA A 53 27.65 -6.17 -6.57
N THR A 54 27.20 -5.34 -7.51
CA THR A 54 27.93 -5.06 -8.76
C THR A 54 28.89 -3.87 -8.66
N HIS A 55 28.65 -2.96 -7.72
CA HIS A 55 29.46 -1.76 -7.46
C HIS A 55 29.84 -1.71 -5.96
N PRO A 56 30.74 -2.59 -5.48
CA PRO A 56 31.01 -2.75 -4.04
C PRO A 56 31.65 -1.52 -3.39
N ASP A 57 32.33 -0.69 -4.19
CA ASP A 57 33.02 0.52 -3.74
C ASP A 57 32.09 1.75 -3.65
N ASP A 58 30.89 1.66 -4.22
CA ASP A 58 29.92 2.76 -4.19
C ASP A 58 29.29 2.92 -2.80
N GLY A 59 29.35 4.14 -2.26
CA GLY A 59 28.63 4.52 -1.04
C GLY A 59 27.11 4.68 -1.28
N ALA A 60 26.34 4.77 -0.19
CA ALA A 60 24.89 4.87 -0.24
C ALA A 60 24.37 6.01 -1.14
N ALA A 61 24.99 7.19 -1.11
CA ALA A 61 24.61 8.31 -1.96
C ALA A 61 24.83 8.04 -3.46
N ALA A 62 25.89 7.31 -3.82
CA ALA A 62 26.15 6.91 -5.20
C ALA A 62 25.11 5.88 -5.69
N ILE A 63 24.74 4.93 -4.82
CA ILE A 63 23.67 3.95 -5.11
C ILE A 63 22.33 4.67 -5.30
N THR A 64 21.94 5.58 -4.40
CA THR A 64 20.69 6.34 -4.55
C THR A 64 20.66 7.15 -5.84
N ARG A 65 21.76 7.83 -6.18
CA ARG A 65 21.89 8.57 -7.45
C ARG A 65 21.74 7.64 -8.65
N ARG A 66 22.36 6.45 -8.61
CA ARG A 66 22.25 5.46 -9.68
C ARG A 66 20.81 4.99 -9.85
N LEU A 67 20.13 4.60 -8.77
CA LEU A 67 18.73 4.14 -8.81
C LEU A 67 17.77 5.20 -9.37
N THR A 68 17.97 6.48 -9.02
CA THR A 68 17.13 7.59 -9.47
C THR A 68 17.45 8.03 -10.91
N ALA A 69 18.73 8.06 -11.29
CA ALA A 69 19.15 8.47 -12.63
C ALA A 69 18.81 7.43 -13.71
N THR A 70 18.64 6.17 -13.34
CA THR A 70 18.29 5.07 -14.27
C THR A 70 16.83 4.66 -14.18
N ALA A 71 16.03 5.38 -13.41
CA ALA A 71 14.62 5.10 -13.25
C ALA A 71 13.88 5.31 -14.59
N TYR A 72 12.84 4.52 -14.80
CA TYR A 72 11.96 4.70 -15.95
C TYR A 72 11.22 6.05 -15.83
N PRO A 73 11.19 6.87 -16.91
CA PRO A 73 10.59 8.19 -16.89
C PRO A 73 9.07 8.11 -16.70
N ALA A 74 8.56 8.74 -15.64
CA ALA A 74 7.14 8.90 -15.35
C ALA A 74 6.93 10.14 -14.47
N ASP A 75 5.67 10.52 -14.21
CA ASP A 75 5.35 11.66 -13.32
C ASP A 75 5.98 11.52 -11.92
N LEU A 76 6.15 10.28 -11.46
CA LEU A 76 7.01 9.90 -10.35
C LEU A 76 7.96 8.83 -10.91
N PRO A 77 9.30 9.04 -10.93
CA PRO A 77 10.24 8.09 -11.53
C PRO A 77 10.04 6.68 -10.98
N GLN A 78 9.98 5.68 -11.87
CA GLN A 78 9.72 4.30 -11.47
C GLN A 78 11.02 3.50 -11.49
N LEU A 79 11.34 2.84 -10.37
CA LEU A 79 12.54 2.04 -10.22
C LEU A 79 12.68 1.00 -11.32
N ASP A 80 13.80 1.05 -12.04
CA ASP A 80 14.25 0.04 -12.99
C ASP A 80 15.54 -0.60 -12.46
N ALA A 81 15.40 -1.78 -11.84
CA ALA A 81 16.53 -2.51 -11.27
C ALA A 81 17.50 -3.02 -12.35
N TYR A 82 16.99 -3.34 -13.54
CA TYR A 82 17.83 -3.81 -14.63
C TYR A 82 18.70 -2.67 -15.16
N ALA A 83 18.10 -1.51 -15.44
CA ALA A 83 18.83 -0.32 -15.85
C ALA A 83 19.82 0.13 -14.76
N ALA A 84 19.42 0.11 -13.49
CA ALA A 84 20.32 0.50 -12.39
C ALA A 84 21.60 -0.35 -12.33
N VAL A 85 21.49 -1.64 -12.60
CA VAL A 85 22.62 -2.59 -12.58
C VAL A 85 23.46 -2.51 -13.85
N THR A 86 22.83 -2.37 -15.01
CA THR A 86 23.50 -2.56 -16.32
C THR A 86 23.97 -1.26 -16.98
N THR A 87 23.39 -0.12 -16.62
CA THR A 87 23.75 1.15 -17.24
C THR A 87 25.14 1.61 -16.78
N VAL A 88 25.93 2.01 -17.76
CA VAL A 88 27.18 2.72 -17.54
C VAL A 88 26.85 4.20 -17.44
N LEU A 89 26.72 4.71 -16.22
CA LEU A 89 26.56 6.15 -16.00
C LEU A 89 27.86 6.88 -16.32
N GLY A 90 27.76 7.98 -17.07
CA GLY A 90 28.83 8.96 -17.16
C GLY A 90 29.13 9.59 -15.80
N GLY A 91 30.26 10.30 -15.71
CA GLY A 91 30.66 10.99 -14.47
C GLY A 91 29.58 11.93 -13.92
N PRO A 92 29.69 12.35 -12.63
CA PRO A 92 28.62 13.01 -11.86
C PRO A 92 28.07 14.34 -12.43
N ALA A 93 28.65 14.87 -13.52
CA ALA A 93 28.21 16.06 -14.23
C ALA A 93 27.47 15.77 -15.54
N ALA A 94 27.29 14.50 -15.93
CA ALA A 94 26.51 14.17 -17.11
C ALA A 94 25.02 14.45 -16.83
N PRO A 95 24.35 15.34 -17.58
CA PRO A 95 22.92 15.53 -17.44
C PRO A 95 22.26 14.17 -17.66
N ALA A 96 21.36 13.79 -16.76
CA ALA A 96 20.48 12.65 -16.97
C ALA A 96 19.79 12.89 -18.31
N ALA A 97 20.17 12.12 -19.33
CA ALA A 97 19.54 12.20 -20.64
C ALA A 97 18.07 11.91 -20.38
N GLY A 98 17.26 12.97 -20.40
CA GLY A 98 15.83 12.87 -20.15
C GLY A 98 15.30 11.88 -21.16
N ALA A 99 14.97 10.68 -20.69
CA ALA A 99 14.39 9.65 -21.52
C ALA A 99 13.08 10.24 -22.05
N GLU A 100 13.11 10.57 -23.33
CA GLU A 100 11.99 11.12 -24.07
C GLU A 100 10.79 10.22 -23.80
N ARG A 101 9.70 10.82 -23.30
CA ARG A 101 8.50 10.10 -22.88
C ARG A 101 8.10 9.14 -24.00
N ALA A 102 8.20 7.84 -23.74
CA ALA A 102 7.88 6.82 -24.72
C ALA A 102 6.47 7.05 -25.29
N ALA A 103 6.39 7.02 -26.62
CA ALA A 103 5.20 7.31 -27.41
C ALA A 103 4.03 6.39 -27.02
N GLU A 104 2.86 7.01 -26.87
CA GLU A 104 1.53 6.46 -26.59
C GLU A 104 1.41 5.42 -25.45
N PRO A 105 0.66 5.72 -24.36
CA PRO A 105 0.42 4.75 -23.30
C PRO A 105 -0.30 3.50 -23.81
N VAL A 106 0.30 2.32 -23.61
CA VAL A 106 -0.43 1.05 -23.80
C VAL A 106 -1.53 0.96 -22.75
N ALA A 107 -2.78 0.89 -23.22
CA ALA A 107 -3.94 0.75 -22.35
C ALA A 107 -4.00 -0.68 -21.77
N VAL A 108 -3.58 -0.83 -20.52
CA VAL A 108 -3.83 -2.04 -19.72
C VAL A 108 -5.29 -2.01 -19.23
N ARG A 109 -5.90 -3.18 -19.05
CA ARG A 109 -7.27 -3.29 -18.56
C ARG A 109 -7.40 -2.58 -17.19
N ASP A 110 -8.35 -1.66 -17.11
CA ASP A 110 -8.67 -0.94 -15.87
C ASP A 110 -9.31 -1.90 -14.85
N THR A 111 -8.56 -2.22 -13.78
CA THR A 111 -9.02 -3.03 -12.64
C THR A 111 -9.54 -2.18 -11.48
N SER A 112 -9.47 -0.85 -11.58
CA SER A 112 -9.81 0.06 -10.48
C SER A 112 -11.28 -0.05 -10.04
N ALA A 113 -12.17 -0.45 -10.95
CA ALA A 113 -13.57 -0.71 -10.63
C ALA A 113 -13.73 -1.90 -9.68
N THR A 114 -12.98 -2.98 -9.92
CA THR A 114 -12.98 -4.21 -9.10
C THR A 114 -12.38 -3.96 -7.72
N GLU A 115 -11.32 -3.16 -7.65
CA GLU A 115 -10.68 -2.77 -6.39
C GLU A 115 -11.62 -1.91 -5.52
N ARG A 116 -12.30 -0.93 -6.13
CA ARG A 116 -13.32 -0.11 -5.45
C ARG A 116 -14.52 -0.93 -4.97
N ALA A 117 -14.93 -1.93 -5.76
CA ALA A 117 -16.01 -2.85 -5.37
C ALA A 117 -15.61 -3.69 -4.15
N THR A 118 -14.39 -4.23 -4.15
CA THR A 118 -13.86 -5.01 -3.02
C THR A 118 -13.79 -4.18 -1.74
N GLY A 119 -13.31 -2.93 -1.83
CA GLY A 119 -13.23 -2.03 -0.67
C GLY A 119 -14.60 -1.65 -0.09
N ARG A 120 -15.62 -1.45 -0.94
CA ARG A 120 -17.00 -1.22 -0.48
C ARG A 120 -17.60 -2.48 0.16
N ALA A 121 -17.35 -3.64 -0.43
CA ALA A 121 -17.84 -4.91 0.10
C ALA A 121 -17.28 -5.18 1.51
N THR A 122 -15.99 -4.95 1.75
CA THR A 122 -15.40 -5.09 3.09
C THR A 122 -16.00 -4.12 4.10
N LEU A 123 -16.29 -2.86 3.72
CA LEU A 123 -16.98 -1.91 4.61
C LEU A 123 -18.37 -2.42 5.01
N PHE A 124 -19.17 -2.90 4.05
CA PHE A 124 -20.50 -3.43 4.34
C PHE A 124 -20.45 -4.68 5.22
N VAL A 125 -19.48 -5.57 5.01
CA VAL A 125 -19.27 -6.75 5.85
C VAL A 125 -18.89 -6.34 7.28
N LEU A 126 -18.03 -5.34 7.46
CA LEU A 126 -17.67 -4.82 8.79
C LEU A 126 -18.86 -4.15 9.48
N LEU A 127 -19.63 -3.33 8.77
CA LEU A 127 -20.83 -2.69 9.33
C LEU A 127 -21.90 -3.72 9.71
N GLY A 128 -22.16 -4.68 8.82
CA GLY A 128 -23.13 -5.74 9.05
C GLY A 128 -22.75 -6.63 10.23
N SER A 129 -21.49 -7.06 10.31
CA SER A 129 -21.00 -7.86 11.43
C SER A 129 -21.05 -7.09 12.76
N ALA A 130 -20.65 -5.82 12.78
CA ALA A 130 -20.76 -4.97 13.96
C ALA A 130 -22.22 -4.78 14.42
N GLY A 131 -23.16 -4.63 13.49
CA GLY A 131 -24.59 -4.56 13.79
C GLY A 131 -25.14 -5.84 14.42
N VAL A 132 -24.81 -7.00 13.85
CA VAL A 132 -25.19 -8.31 14.40
C VAL A 132 -24.60 -8.52 15.80
N LEU A 133 -23.31 -8.22 15.98
CA LEU A 133 -22.65 -8.29 17.29
C LEU A 133 -23.31 -7.38 18.32
N SER A 134 -23.69 -6.17 17.92
CA SER A 134 -24.38 -5.21 18.80
C SER A 134 -25.75 -5.72 19.23
N LEU A 135 -26.53 -6.32 18.32
CA LEU A 135 -27.83 -6.91 18.63
C LEU A 135 -27.71 -8.13 19.56
N LEU A 136 -26.75 -9.01 19.29
CA LEU A 136 -26.47 -10.16 20.16
C LEU A 136 -26.04 -9.71 21.56
N TRP A 137 -25.18 -8.69 21.64
CA TRP A 137 -24.73 -8.13 22.90
C TRP A 137 -25.87 -7.46 23.67
N ALA A 138 -26.73 -6.69 23.00
CA ALA A 138 -27.90 -6.08 23.61
C ALA A 138 -28.88 -7.14 24.13
N GLY A 139 -29.16 -8.18 23.34
CA GLY A 139 -29.98 -9.32 23.76
C GLY A 139 -29.41 -10.05 24.97
N PHE A 140 -28.09 -10.31 24.97
CA PHE A 140 -27.39 -10.92 26.10
C PHE A 140 -27.38 -10.03 27.35
N ALA A 141 -27.15 -8.73 27.20
CA ALA A 141 -27.17 -7.77 28.31
C ALA A 141 -28.57 -7.66 28.91
N LEU A 142 -29.62 -7.65 28.08
CA LEU A 142 -31.02 -7.58 28.51
C LEU A 142 -31.46 -8.87 29.24
N THR A 143 -31.12 -10.05 28.73
CA THR A 143 -31.42 -11.31 29.42
C THR A 143 -30.69 -11.39 30.75
N ARG A 144 -29.43 -10.95 30.80
CA ARG A 144 -28.64 -10.91 32.04
C ARG A 144 -29.12 -9.84 33.03
N ALA A 145 -29.59 -8.69 32.56
CA ALA A 145 -30.17 -7.64 33.41
C ALA A 145 -31.51 -8.10 34.01
N ARG A 146 -32.36 -8.77 33.21
CA ARG A 146 -33.60 -9.40 33.71
C ARG A 146 -33.31 -10.51 34.71
N ALA A 147 -32.33 -11.38 34.45
CA ALA A 147 -31.91 -12.42 35.39
C ALA A 147 -31.36 -11.86 36.71
N ARG A 148 -30.88 -10.61 36.72
CA ARG A 148 -30.43 -9.90 37.93
C ARG A 148 -31.52 -9.03 38.57
N GLY A 149 -32.78 -9.18 38.19
CA GLY A 149 -33.92 -8.53 38.85
C GLY A 149 -34.02 -7.02 38.59
N TRP A 150 -33.48 -6.52 37.48
CA TRP A 150 -33.54 -5.09 37.17
C TRP A 150 -35.00 -4.64 36.95
N ARG A 151 -35.52 -3.84 37.89
CA ARG A 151 -36.82 -3.16 37.77
C ARG A 151 -36.58 -1.76 37.18
N PRO A 152 -37.21 -1.39 36.05
CA PRO A 152 -37.12 -0.03 35.54
C PRO A 152 -37.67 0.94 36.58
N ALA A 153 -36.99 2.07 36.80
CA ALA A 153 -37.48 3.14 37.66
C ALA A 153 -38.86 3.57 37.15
N GLY A 154 -39.89 3.39 37.99
CA GLY A 154 -41.28 3.58 37.60
C GLY A 154 -41.57 5.02 37.16
N ALA A 155 -42.44 5.16 36.17
CA ALA A 155 -43.13 6.43 35.93
C ALA A 155 -43.87 6.79 37.23
N GLY A 156 -43.48 7.90 37.85
CA GLY A 156 -44.08 8.40 39.08
C GLY A 156 -45.58 8.68 38.91
N PRO A 157 -46.38 8.56 39.98
CA PRO A 157 -47.82 8.74 39.91
C PRO A 157 -48.17 10.19 39.57
N THR A 158 -49.05 10.37 38.59
CA THR A 158 -49.81 11.61 38.41
C THR A 158 -50.88 11.65 39.51
N GLU A 159 -50.61 12.36 40.60
CA GLU A 159 -51.62 12.72 41.60
C GLU A 159 -52.34 14.01 41.16
N GLY A 160 -53.67 14.00 41.25
CA GLY A 160 -54.56 15.15 41.14
C GLY A 160 -55.10 15.57 42.51
#